data_AF-A0A955IFJ3-F1
#
_entry.id   AF-A0A955IFJ3-F1
#
_cell.length_a   1.000
_cell.length_b   1.000
_cell.length_c   1.000
_cell.angle_alpha   90.00
_cell.angle_beta   90.00
_cell.angle_gamma   90.00
#
_symmetry.space_group_name_H-M   'P 1'
#
loop_
_entity.id
_entity.type
_entity.pdbx_description
1 polymer ?
#
loop_
_entity_poly.entity_id
_entity_poly.type
_entity_poly.pdbx_seq_one_letter_code
_entity_poly.pdbx_strand_id
1 'polypeptide(L)'
;MTTLAAVHLPPLLTLPVAALVVVWALWYWTRLGRSDTPRSRRWVRRASILVVLAGMPALVRGTSFVDPRIAPRAYAEAWTVAIAALFLLVVVAVLDAGNSVRMHVRARATLMREELLRPQRRASSGSSPAGEDES
;
A
#
# COMPACT_ATOMS: atom_id res chain seq x y z
N MET A 1 44.17 -10.05 15.79
CA MET A 1 43.07 -9.07 16.04
C MET A 1 41.85 -9.52 15.25
N THR A 2 40.86 -10.01 15.96
CA THR A 2 39.71 -10.80 15.51
C THR A 2 38.43 -10.07 15.88
N THR A 3 37.86 -9.22 15.01
CA THR A 3 36.61 -8.51 15.35
C THR A 3 35.77 -8.06 14.13
N LEU A 4 35.56 -8.90 13.10
CA LEU A 4 34.48 -8.70 12.11
C LEU A 4 34.03 -10.07 11.55
N ALA A 5 33.55 -10.96 12.42
CA ALA A 5 32.71 -12.07 11.97
C ALA A 5 31.37 -11.46 11.53
N ALA A 6 31.05 -11.60 10.24
CA ALA A 6 30.35 -10.61 9.44
C ALA A 6 28.83 -10.66 9.63
N VAL A 7 28.36 -10.24 10.79
CA VAL A 7 26.98 -9.80 10.97
C VAL A 7 26.92 -8.32 10.61
N HIS A 8 26.10 -7.96 9.64
CA HIS A 8 26.09 -6.60 9.07
C HIS A 8 25.67 -5.54 10.09
N LEU A 9 24.83 -5.90 11.07
CA LEU A 9 24.32 -4.98 12.10
C LEU A 9 24.14 -5.67 13.46
N PRO A 10 24.42 -5.00 14.58
CA PRO A 10 24.18 -5.56 15.91
C PRO A 10 22.67 -5.72 16.18
N PRO A 11 22.22 -6.85 16.77
CA PRO A 11 20.82 -7.09 17.13
C PRO A 11 20.18 -5.97 17.97
N LEU A 12 21.00 -5.32 18.81
CA LEU A 12 20.57 -4.19 19.65
C LEU A 12 20.06 -3.00 18.83
N LEU A 13 20.48 -2.84 17.58
CA LEU A 13 20.00 -1.78 16.69
C LEU A 13 18.84 -2.25 15.80
N THR A 14 18.90 -3.47 15.30
CA THR A 14 17.90 -3.98 14.35
C THR A 14 16.57 -4.32 15.02
N LEU A 15 16.60 -4.88 16.23
CA LEU A 15 15.39 -5.21 17.00
C LEU A 15 14.53 -3.99 17.33
N PRO A 16 15.04 -2.86 17.89
CA PRO A 16 14.20 -1.71 18.17
C PRO A 16 13.66 -1.06 16.89
N VAL A 17 14.44 -1.04 15.80
CA VAL A 17 13.96 -0.55 14.49
C VAL A 17 12.82 -1.44 13.98
N ALA A 18 12.99 -2.76 14.02
CA ALA A 18 11.95 -3.70 13.61
C ALA A 18 10.70 -3.57 14.50
N ALA A 19 10.86 -3.44 15.81
CA ALA A 19 9.77 -3.22 16.75
C ALA A 19 9.01 -1.92 16.43
N LEU A 20 9.73 -0.83 16.14
CA LEU A 20 9.13 0.46 15.76
C LEU A 20 8.33 0.34 14.46
N VAL A 21 8.86 -0.37 13.45
CA VAL A 21 8.14 -0.61 12.19
C VAL A 21 6.89 -1.46 12.42
N VAL A 22 6.96 -2.51 13.24
CA VAL A 22 5.80 -3.35 13.58
C VAL A 22 4.74 -2.55 14.32
N VAL A 23 5.12 -1.78 15.35
CA VAL A 23 4.21 -0.92 16.11
C VAL A 23 3.56 0.12 15.19
N TRP A 24 4.34 0.77 14.34
CA TRP A 24 3.83 1.74 13.37
C TRP A 24 2.85 1.09 12.37
N ALA A 25 3.17 -0.09 11.85
CA ALA A 25 2.33 -0.81 10.92
C ALA A 25 1.00 -1.25 11.56
N LEU A 26 1.02 -1.73 12.79
CA LEU A 26 -0.18 -2.09 13.56
C LEU A 26 -1.02 -0.86 13.89
N TRP A 27 -0.40 0.24 14.33
CA TRP A 27 -1.09 1.50 14.53
C TRP A 27 -1.77 1.98 13.24
N TYR A 28 -1.05 1.97 12.13
CA TYR A 28 -1.58 2.37 10.82
C TYR A 28 -2.72 1.45 10.36
N TRP A 29 -2.61 0.14 10.61
CA TRP A 29 -3.68 -0.83 10.34
C TRP A 29 -4.99 -0.47 11.03
N THR A 30 -4.93 -0.11 12.33
CA THR A 30 -6.12 0.30 13.08
C THR A 30 -6.71 1.60 12.54
N ARG A 31 -5.86 2.54 12.10
CA ARG A 31 -6.29 3.81 11.51
C ARG A 31 -6.97 3.62 10.15
N LEU A 32 -6.54 2.63 9.38
CA LEU A 32 -7.10 2.28 8.07
C LEU A 32 -8.57 1.83 8.13
N GLY A 33 -9.01 1.33 9.29
CA GLY A 33 -10.41 0.97 9.51
C GLY A 33 -11.34 2.19 9.52
N ARG A 34 -10.84 3.33 10.03
CA ARG A 34 -11.60 4.56 10.30
C ARG A 34 -11.68 5.53 9.13
N SER A 35 -10.85 5.39 8.10
CA SER A 35 -10.82 6.32 6.97
C SER A 35 -11.85 5.97 5.89
N ASP A 36 -12.49 6.98 5.29
CA ASP A 36 -13.40 6.90 4.12
C ASP A 36 -12.73 6.41 2.82
N THR A 37 -11.64 5.66 2.95
CA THR A 37 -10.89 5.14 1.83
C THR A 37 -11.70 4.05 1.13
N PRO A 38 -11.83 4.09 -0.22
CA PRO A 38 -12.53 3.06 -0.98
C PRO A 38 -12.08 1.65 -0.60
N ARG A 39 -13.03 0.70 -0.51
CA ARG A 39 -12.78 -0.68 -0.07
C ARG A 39 -11.59 -1.32 -0.81
N SER A 40 -11.45 -1.12 -2.12
CA SER A 40 -10.34 -1.70 -2.90
C SER A 40 -8.96 -1.21 -2.45
N ARG A 41 -8.79 0.10 -2.20
CA ARG A 41 -7.54 0.66 -1.67
C ARG A 41 -7.22 0.18 -0.25
N ARG A 42 -8.26 -0.10 0.55
CA ARG A 42 -8.10 -0.63 1.91
C ARG A 42 -7.51 -2.04 1.90
N TRP A 43 -7.98 -2.91 1.00
CA TRP A 43 -7.46 -4.27 0.85
C TRP A 43 -6.01 -4.29 0.42
N VAL A 44 -5.65 -3.48 -0.57
CA VAL A 44 -4.27 -3.38 -1.09
C VAL A 44 -3.30 -2.92 0.01
N ARG A 45 -3.66 -1.88 0.76
CA ARG A 45 -2.85 -1.38 1.89
C ARG A 45 -2.70 -2.42 3.00
N ARG A 46 -3.76 -3.16 3.32
CA ARG A 46 -3.70 -4.27 4.27
C ARG A 46 -2.75 -5.37 3.78
N ALA A 47 -2.84 -5.75 2.51
CA ALA A 47 -1.91 -6.71 1.93
C ALA A 47 -0.46 -6.22 2.06
N SER A 48 -0.16 -4.96 1.73
CA SER A 48 1.19 -4.39 1.92
C SER A 48 1.68 -4.50 3.36
N ILE A 49 0.84 -4.18 4.35
CA ILE A 49 1.21 -4.27 5.76
C ILE A 49 1.52 -5.72 6.16
N LEU A 50 0.69 -6.68 5.73
CA LEU A 50 0.95 -8.09 6.01
C LEU A 50 2.26 -8.57 5.41
N VAL A 51 2.59 -8.13 4.20
CA VAL A 51 3.86 -8.46 3.54
C VAL A 51 5.05 -7.87 4.29
N VAL A 52 4.97 -6.61 4.75
CA VAL A 52 6.01 -5.99 5.58
C VAL A 52 6.20 -6.77 6.88
N LEU A 53 5.10 -7.09 7.58
CA LEU A 53 5.16 -7.83 8.84
C LEU A 53 5.73 -9.24 8.66
N ALA A 54 5.37 -9.93 7.58
CA ALA A 54 5.89 -11.25 7.25
C ALA A 54 7.37 -11.22 6.83
N GLY A 55 7.82 -10.17 6.13
CA GLY A 55 9.21 -10.01 5.70
C GLY A 55 10.15 -9.59 6.85
N MET A 56 9.63 -8.95 7.89
CA MET A 56 10.47 -8.41 8.96
C MET A 56 11.30 -9.45 9.73
N PRO A 57 10.76 -10.60 10.15
CA PRO A 57 11.56 -11.64 10.78
C PRO A 57 12.73 -12.11 9.92
N ALA A 58 12.53 -12.22 8.60
CA ALA A 58 13.58 -12.62 7.66
C ALA A 58 14.67 -11.55 7.56
N LEU A 59 14.29 -10.26 7.50
CA LEU A 59 15.24 -9.15 7.50
C LEU A 59 16.06 -9.08 8.79
N VAL A 60 15.41 -9.17 9.95
CA VAL A 60 16.09 -9.16 11.27
C VAL A 60 17.04 -10.35 11.37
N ARG A 61 16.58 -11.55 10.97
CA ARG A 61 17.40 -12.77 10.96
C ARG A 61 18.63 -12.62 10.07
N GLY A 62 18.45 -12.21 8.81
CA GLY A 62 19.52 -12.11 7.82
C GLY A 62 20.53 -11.00 8.12
N THR A 63 20.10 -9.93 8.80
CA THR A 63 20.98 -8.79 9.14
C THR A 63 21.75 -8.97 10.44
N SER A 64 21.19 -9.73 11.40
CA SER A 64 21.63 -9.67 12.81
C SER A 64 22.01 -11.02 13.43
N PHE A 65 21.54 -12.14 12.88
CA PHE A 65 21.67 -13.45 13.53
C PHE A 65 22.35 -14.51 12.68
N VAL A 66 22.55 -14.28 11.39
CA VAL A 66 23.14 -15.27 10.48
C VAL A 66 24.44 -14.77 9.90
N ASP A 67 25.54 -15.42 10.27
CA ASP A 67 26.85 -15.19 9.66
C ASP A 67 26.94 -15.95 8.32
N PRO A 68 27.16 -15.26 7.19
CA PRO A 68 27.26 -15.90 5.87
C PRO A 68 28.46 -16.85 5.74
N ARG A 69 29.51 -16.69 6.55
CA ARG A 69 30.71 -17.53 6.50
C ARG A 69 30.53 -18.85 7.24
N ILE A 70 29.70 -18.86 8.28
CA ILE A 70 29.45 -20.04 9.12
C ILE A 70 28.25 -20.82 8.57
N ALA A 71 27.18 -20.12 8.17
CA ALA A 71 25.93 -20.72 7.75
C ALA A 71 25.40 -20.12 6.42
N PRO A 72 26.09 -20.34 5.29
CA PRO A 72 25.77 -19.72 4.01
C PRO A 72 24.35 -20.07 3.51
N ARG A 73 23.89 -21.30 3.76
CA ARG A 73 22.55 -21.74 3.39
C ARG A 73 21.46 -20.98 4.17
N ALA A 74 21.60 -20.88 5.48
CA ALA A 74 20.65 -20.14 6.32
C ALA A 74 20.63 -18.64 5.97
N TYR A 75 21.79 -18.10 5.54
CA TYR A 75 21.90 -16.72 5.08
C TYR A 75 21.11 -16.54 3.77
N ALA A 76 21.34 -17.42 2.79
CA ALA A 76 20.60 -17.42 1.54
C ALA A 76 19.09 -17.53 1.76
N GLU A 77 18.64 -18.46 2.60
CA GLU A 77 17.21 -18.65 2.93
C GLU A 77 16.58 -17.37 3.52
N ALA A 78 17.25 -16.70 4.47
CA ALA A 78 16.75 -15.45 5.04
C ALA A 78 16.62 -14.34 3.98
N TRP A 79 17.62 -14.19 3.12
CA TRP A 79 17.59 -13.20 2.05
C TRP A 79 16.60 -13.53 0.93
N THR A 80 16.40 -14.81 0.59
CA THR A 80 15.37 -15.22 -0.36
C THR A 80 13.98 -14.84 0.13
N VAL A 81 13.67 -15.07 1.41
CA VAL A 81 12.39 -14.66 2.00
C VAL A 81 12.25 -13.14 2.01
N ALA A 82 13.31 -12.41 2.36
CA ALA A 82 13.29 -10.94 2.33
C ALA A 82 13.06 -10.38 0.92
N ILE A 83 13.75 -10.93 -0.09
CA ILE A 83 13.59 -10.55 -1.50
C ILE A 83 12.19 -10.92 -2.01
N ALA A 84 11.67 -12.10 -1.66
CA ALA A 84 10.33 -12.50 -2.03
C ALA A 84 9.26 -11.58 -1.42
N ALA A 85 9.42 -11.19 -0.15
CA ALA A 85 8.55 -10.21 0.49
C ALA A 85 8.64 -8.83 -0.20
N LEU A 86 9.84 -8.36 -0.53
CA LEU A 86 10.04 -7.12 -1.28
C LEU A 86 9.38 -7.17 -2.66
N PHE A 87 9.57 -8.26 -3.39
CA PHE A 87 8.94 -8.48 -4.69
C PHE A 87 7.42 -8.43 -4.59
N LEU A 88 6.84 -9.13 -3.60
CA LEU A 88 5.40 -9.11 -3.37
C LEU A 88 4.91 -7.69 -3.01
N LEU A 89 5.69 -6.92 -2.26
CA LEU A 89 5.40 -5.53 -1.94
C LEU A 89 5.38 -4.65 -3.20
N VAL A 90 6.33 -4.85 -4.12
CA VAL A 90 6.36 -4.19 -5.43
C VAL A 90 5.14 -4.57 -6.27
N VAL A 91 4.78 -5.85 -6.34
CA VAL A 91 3.58 -6.32 -7.05
C VAL A 91 2.33 -5.64 -6.50
N VAL A 92 2.16 -5.62 -5.17
CA VAL A 92 1.02 -4.96 -4.52
C VAL A 92 1.02 -3.45 -4.82
N ALA A 93 2.19 -2.79 -4.82
CA ALA A 93 2.31 -1.37 -5.15
C ALA A 93 1.95 -1.07 -6.61
N VAL A 94 2.35 -1.91 -7.56
CA VAL A 94 1.97 -1.79 -8.97
C VAL A 94 0.46 -1.96 -9.15
N LEU A 95 -0.15 -2.93 -8.45
CA LEU A 95 -1.59 -3.11 -8.44
C LEU A 95 -2.33 -1.91 -7.83
N ASP A 96 -1.76 -1.27 -6.79
CA ASP A 96 -2.32 -0.04 -6.20
C ASP A 96 -2.27 1.13 -7.19
N ALA A 97 -1.12 1.31 -7.85
CA ALA A 97 -0.92 2.35 -8.84
C ALA A 97 -1.87 2.15 -10.04
N GLY A 98 -1.95 0.93 -10.56
CA GLY A 98 -2.87 0.58 -11.65
C GLY A 98 -4.34 0.83 -11.29
N ASN A 99 -4.76 0.43 -10.08
CA ASN A 99 -6.10 0.72 -9.59
C ASN A 99 -6.36 2.22 -9.42
N SER A 100 -5.35 2.96 -8.96
CA SER A 100 -5.43 4.41 -8.81
C SER A 100 -5.59 5.13 -10.15
N VAL A 101 -4.83 4.72 -11.18
CA VAL A 101 -4.97 5.24 -12.54
C VAL A 101 -6.35 4.90 -13.10
N ARG A 102 -6.81 3.65 -12.97
CA ARG A 102 -8.13 3.22 -13.45
C ARG A 102 -9.27 4.03 -12.83
N MET A 103 -9.19 4.36 -11.54
CA MET A 103 -10.16 5.22 -10.87
C MET A 103 -10.14 6.65 -11.43
N HIS A 104 -8.95 7.21 -11.64
CA HIS A 104 -8.79 8.55 -12.18
C HIS A 104 -9.35 8.68 -13.60
N VAL A 105 -9.11 7.68 -14.45
CA VAL A 105 -9.66 7.62 -15.81
C VAL A 105 -11.20 7.57 -15.77
N ARG A 106 -11.78 6.75 -14.89
CA ARG A 106 -13.24 6.67 -14.73
C ARG A 106 -13.84 7.99 -14.24
N ALA A 107 -13.20 8.63 -13.26
CA ALA A 107 -13.64 9.93 -12.75
C ALA A 107 -13.57 11.02 -13.82
N ARG A 108 -12.53 11.02 -14.67
CA ARG A 108 -12.45 11.93 -15.81
C ARG A 108 -13.55 11.68 -16.85
N ALA A 109 -13.81 10.41 -17.17
CA ALA A 109 -14.86 10.05 -18.12
C ALA A 109 -16.26 10.48 -17.65
N THR A 110 -16.57 10.37 -16.34
CA THR A 110 -17.84 10.85 -15.79
C THR A 110 -17.96 12.37 -15.84
N LEU A 111 -16.89 13.11 -15.51
CA LEU A 111 -16.89 14.57 -15.57
C LEU A 111 -17.09 15.09 -17.01
N MET A 112 -16.39 14.49 -17.99
CA MET A 112 -16.59 14.83 -19.41
C MET A 112 -18.03 14.55 -19.86
N ARG A 113 -18.63 13.44 -19.42
CA ARG A 113 -20.01 13.10 -19.74
C ARG A 113 -21.00 14.09 -19.12
N GLU A 114 -20.77 14.52 -17.88
CA GLU A 114 -21.58 15.53 -17.20
C GLU A 114 -21.50 16.90 -17.88
N GLU A 115 -20.30 17.31 -18.31
CA GLU A 115 -20.10 18.56 -19.06
C GLU A 115 -20.82 18.55 -20.41
N LEU A 116 -20.79 17.43 -21.14
CA LEU A 116 -21.51 17.28 -22.42
C LEU A 116 -23.03 17.30 -22.26
N LEU A 117 -23.56 16.79 -21.14
CA LEU A 117 -25.01 16.77 -20.86
C LEU A 117 -25.53 18.07 -20.23
N ARG A 118 -24.64 18.97 -19.79
CA ARG A 118 -24.98 20.23 -19.13
C ARG A 118 -25.81 21.20 -19.99
N PRO A 119 -25.54 21.37 -21.31
CA PRO A 119 -26.35 22.20 -22.19
C PRO A 119 -27.78 21.68 -22.37
N GLN A 120 -27.95 20.36 -22.53
CA GLN A 120 -29.28 19.74 -22.66
C GLN A 120 -30.13 19.92 -21.40
N ARG A 121 -29.51 19.79 -20.21
CA ARG A 121 -30.18 20.08 -18.93
C ARG A 121 -30.64 21.54 -18.82
N ARG A 122 -29.83 22.49 -19.27
CA ARG A 122 -30.20 23.91 -19.28
C ARG A 122 -31.37 24.19 -20.23
N ALA A 123 -31.36 23.58 -21.41
CA ALA A 123 -32.45 23.69 -22.38
C ALA A 123 -33.76 23.11 -21.83
N SER A 124 -33.72 21.95 -21.16
CA SER A 124 -34.90 21.30 -20.59
C SER A 124 -35.42 21.99 -19.32
N SER A 125 -34.57 22.66 -18.54
CA SER A 125 -34.99 23.43 -17.35
C SER A 125 -35.61 24.79 -17.71
N GLY A 126 -35.23 25.37 -18.85
CA GLY A 126 -35.80 26.64 -19.34
C GLY A 126 -37.15 26.48 -20.03
N SER A 127 -37.55 25.25 -20.38
CA SER A 127 -38.82 24.94 -21.03
C SER A 127 -39.85 24.34 -20.08
N SER A 128 -39.67 24.44 -18.76
CA SER A 128 -40.79 24.21 -17.83
C SER A 128 -41.81 25.30 -18.14
N PRO A 129 -42.95 24.97 -18.76
CA PRO A 129 -43.99 25.95 -18.95
C PRO A 129 -44.36 26.37 -17.54
N ALA A 130 -44.22 27.65 -17.25
CA ALA A 130 -45.07 28.26 -16.24
C ALA A 130 -46.49 28.05 -16.77
N GLY A 131 -47.06 26.87 -16.45
CA GLY A 131 -48.49 26.68 -16.45
C GLY A 131 -49.03 27.83 -15.63
N GLU A 132 -49.77 28.70 -16.29
CA GLU A 132 -51.21 28.54 -16.21
C GLU A 132 -51.61 28.75 -14.74
N ASP A 133 -51.28 29.92 -14.19
CA ASP A 133 -52.17 30.51 -13.20
C ASP A 133 -53.39 31.00 -13.99
N GLU A 134 -54.35 30.08 -14.01
CA GLU A 134 -55.75 30.23 -14.32
C GLU A 134 -56.32 31.51 -13.66
N SER A 135 -56.95 32.32 -14.51
CA SER A 135 -58.27 32.96 -14.37
C SER A 135 -58.84 33.23 -12.97
#